data_AF-A0A0N4WGY7-F1
#
_entry.id   AF-A0A0N4WGY7-F1
#
_cell.length_a   1.000
_cell.length_b   1.000
_cell.length_c   1.000
_cell.angle_alpha   90.00
_cell.angle_beta   90.00
_cell.angle_gamma   90.00
#
_symmetry.space_group_name_H-M   'P 1'
#
loop_
_entity.id
_entity.type
_entity.pdbx_description
1 polymer ?
#
loop_
_entity_poly.entity_id
_entity_poly.type
_entity_poly.pdbx_seq_one_letter_code
_entity_poly.pdbx_strand_id
1 'polypeptide(L)'
;LDAQGNIRLYGILVPAPRTLDNKGIFEGVRRFAFLLETTRPGTFPDPPLIAALLHLKSPVLARAALLLECCHFVSRCNRGQWPEWIRSSHHRTLSLGGPLANRGTPSGTRRMHSLQRTAGRYFYQWAIQIGDQLSRLIDIKESKEKAVLKMEDSMEDFFDDGEQIPPPLVHSVAKLR
;
A
#
# COMPACT_ATOMS: atom_id res chain seq x y z
N LEU A 1 16.91 -4.60 -29.95
CA LEU A 1 17.19 -4.47 -28.50
C LEU A 1 18.50 -3.72 -28.37
N ASP A 2 18.54 -2.61 -27.64
CA ASP A 2 19.81 -1.93 -27.34
C ASP A 2 20.56 -2.63 -26.19
N ALA A 3 21.75 -2.15 -25.83
CA ALA A 3 22.57 -2.71 -24.74
C ALA A 3 21.89 -2.66 -23.36
N GLN A 4 20.80 -1.89 -23.22
CA GLN A 4 20.01 -1.77 -22.00
C GLN A 4 18.73 -2.64 -22.06
N GLY A 5 18.52 -3.39 -23.15
CA GLY A 5 17.34 -4.23 -23.35
C GLY A 5 16.10 -3.48 -23.83
N ASN A 6 16.22 -2.23 -24.24
CA ASN A 6 15.09 -1.45 -24.76
C ASN A 6 14.80 -1.84 -26.22
N ILE A 7 13.53 -1.77 -26.61
CA ILE A 7 13.06 -2.05 -27.97
C ILE A 7 12.65 -0.73 -28.60
N ARG A 8 13.16 -0.42 -29.80
CA ARG A 8 12.67 0.71 -30.60
C ARG A 8 11.63 0.18 -31.59
N LEU A 9 10.37 0.59 -31.44
CA LEU A 9 9.26 0.24 -32.35
C LEU A 9 8.72 1.53 -32.97
N TYR A 10 8.79 1.68 -34.29
CA TYR A 10 8.25 2.85 -35.02
C TYR A 10 8.68 4.21 -34.44
N GLY A 11 9.94 4.34 -34.01
CA GLY A 11 10.46 5.56 -33.39
C GLY A 11 10.16 5.72 -31.90
N ILE A 12 9.34 4.85 -31.31
CA ILE A 12 9.01 4.83 -29.88
C ILE A 12 10.00 3.93 -29.13
N LEU A 13 10.61 4.44 -28.06
CA LEU A 13 11.47 3.67 -27.15
C LEU A 13 10.59 2.93 -26.13
N VAL A 14 10.47 1.62 -26.27
CA VAL A 14 9.87 0.72 -25.28
C VAL A 14 10.98 0.28 -24.31
N PRO A 15 10.91 0.69 -23.03
CA PRO A 15 11.93 0.31 -22.05
C PRO A 15 11.98 -1.20 -21.83
N ALA A 16 13.14 -1.72 -21.46
CA ALA A 16 13.28 -3.12 -21.07
C ALA A 16 12.31 -3.49 -19.93
N PRO A 17 11.64 -4.65 -19.98
CA PRO A 17 10.84 -5.15 -18.86
C PRO A 17 11.70 -5.27 -17.60
N ARG A 18 11.27 -4.63 -16.50
CA ARG A 18 11.91 -4.81 -15.20
C ARG A 18 11.44 -6.13 -14.60
N THR A 19 12.30 -7.14 -14.60
CA THR A 19 12.00 -8.41 -13.92
C THR A 19 12.01 -8.21 -12.41
N LEU A 20 11.00 -8.73 -11.72
CA LEU A 20 10.92 -8.71 -10.27
C LEU A 20 11.60 -9.96 -9.68
N ASP A 21 12.34 -9.78 -8.58
CA ASP A 21 12.88 -10.91 -7.83
C ASP A 21 11.78 -11.52 -6.94
N ASN A 22 11.06 -12.49 -7.50
CA ASN A 22 10.01 -13.20 -6.79
C ASN A 22 10.53 -13.88 -5.52
N LYS A 23 11.73 -14.47 -5.56
CA LYS A 23 12.31 -15.18 -4.40
C LYS A 23 12.59 -14.22 -3.26
N GLY A 24 13.18 -13.06 -3.56
CA GLY A 24 13.42 -12.00 -2.59
C GLY A 24 12.14 -11.51 -1.94
N ILE A 25 11.05 -11.35 -2.70
CA ILE A 25 9.75 -10.95 -2.16
C ILE A 25 9.21 -12.00 -1.18
N PHE A 26 9.16 -13.28 -1.58
CA PHE A 26 8.65 -14.35 -0.71
C PHE A 26 9.47 -14.51 0.57
N GLU A 27 10.80 -14.42 0.48
CA GLU A 27 11.68 -14.50 1.64
C GLU A 27 11.49 -13.28 2.57
N GLY A 28 11.32 -12.08 2.01
CA GLY A 28 10.98 -10.88 2.77
C GLY A 28 9.66 -11.02 3.53
N VAL A 29 8.61 -11.54 2.87
CA VAL A 29 7.32 -11.81 3.49
C VAL A 29 7.44 -12.86 4.61
N ARG A 30 8.22 -13.93 4.40
CA ARG A 30 8.45 -14.94 5.43
C ARG A 30 9.14 -14.36 6.67
N ARG A 31 10.15 -13.51 6.49
CA ARG A 31 10.82 -12.80 7.60
C ARG A 31 9.86 -11.87 8.33
N PHE A 32 9.01 -11.17 7.58
CA PHE A 32 7.99 -10.29 8.16
C PHE A 32 6.95 -11.09 8.96
N ALA A 33 6.47 -12.21 8.45
CA ALA A 33 5.57 -13.12 9.15
C ALA A 33 6.20 -13.63 10.46
N PHE A 34 7.49 -14.00 10.42
CA PHE A 34 8.23 -14.38 11.62
C PHE A 34 8.31 -13.25 12.65
N LEU A 35 8.50 -12.00 12.22
CA LEU A 35 8.46 -10.86 13.13
C LEU A 35 7.09 -10.74 13.81
N LEU A 36 5.99 -10.82 13.05
CA LEU A 36 4.63 -10.79 13.61
C LEU A 36 4.39 -11.90 14.67
N GLU A 37 4.99 -13.07 14.45
CA GLU A 37 4.90 -14.21 15.38
C GLU A 37 5.76 -14.07 16.63
N THR A 38 6.73 -13.14 16.65
CA THR A 38 7.71 -13.03 17.74
C THR A 38 7.68 -11.68 18.46
N THR A 39 7.07 -10.65 17.87
CA THR A 39 6.99 -9.30 18.45
C THR A 39 5.68 -9.08 19.20
N ARG A 40 5.77 -8.41 20.35
CA ARG A 40 4.60 -8.04 21.16
C ARG A 40 3.78 -6.93 20.48
N PRO A 41 2.49 -6.75 20.84
CA PRO A 41 1.67 -5.72 20.24
C PRO A 41 2.20 -4.35 20.73
N GLY A 42 2.43 -3.43 19.80
CA GLY A 42 3.01 -2.12 20.10
C GLY A 42 4.53 -2.03 20.01
N THR A 43 5.24 -3.15 19.77
CA THR A 43 6.67 -3.08 19.40
C THR A 43 6.85 -3.07 17.90
N PHE A 44 6.11 -3.92 17.17
CA PHE A 44 6.22 -4.04 15.72
C PHE A 44 5.07 -4.89 15.15
N PRO A 45 4.47 -4.53 13.99
CA PRO A 45 4.56 -3.24 13.32
C PRO A 45 3.60 -2.22 13.94
N ASP A 46 4.03 -0.97 14.09
CA ASP A 46 3.20 0.12 14.56
C ASP A 46 2.34 0.72 13.43
N PRO A 47 1.22 1.38 13.74
CA PRO A 47 0.31 1.89 12.71
C PRO A 47 0.96 2.86 11.69
N PRO A 48 1.86 3.80 12.09
CA PRO A 48 2.60 4.63 11.15
C PRO A 48 3.48 3.84 10.17
N LEU A 49 4.16 2.79 10.63
CA LEU A 49 4.98 1.95 9.75
C LEU A 49 4.13 1.25 8.68
N ILE A 50 2.98 0.71 9.07
CA ILE A 50 2.04 0.10 8.13
C ILE A 50 1.55 1.11 7.08
N ALA A 51 1.28 2.35 7.48
CA ALA A 51 0.94 3.44 6.56
C ALA A 51 2.08 3.75 5.59
N ALA A 52 3.31 3.81 6.10
CA ALA A 52 4.50 4.12 5.33
C ALA A 52 4.78 3.07 4.23
N LEU A 53 4.34 1.82 4.42
CA LEU A 53 4.47 0.78 3.38
C LEU A 53 3.86 1.22 2.05
N LEU A 54 2.74 1.97 2.05
CA LEU A 54 2.09 2.46 0.82
C LEU A 54 2.91 3.51 0.06
N HIS A 55 3.81 4.22 0.76
CA HIS A 55 4.62 5.31 0.21
C HIS A 55 6.02 4.89 -0.21
N LEU A 56 6.45 3.67 0.11
CA LEU A 56 7.78 3.18 -0.25
C LEU A 56 7.98 3.15 -1.76
N LYS A 57 9.10 3.70 -2.25
CA LYS A 57 9.59 3.50 -3.63
C LYS A 57 10.09 2.07 -3.81
N SER A 58 9.16 1.13 -3.87
CA SER A 58 9.42 -0.31 -4.06
C SER A 58 8.36 -0.90 -4.99
N PRO A 59 8.58 -2.09 -5.58
CA PRO A 59 7.60 -2.72 -6.44
C PRO A 59 6.24 -2.84 -5.75
N VAL A 60 5.16 -2.51 -6.48
CA VAL A 60 3.78 -2.57 -5.95
C VAL A 60 3.49 -3.94 -5.34
N LEU A 61 3.96 -5.01 -5.99
CA LEU A 61 3.78 -6.37 -5.54
C LEU A 61 4.42 -6.65 -4.17
N ALA A 62 5.62 -6.12 -3.91
CA ALA A 62 6.30 -6.31 -2.64
C ALA A 62 5.54 -5.64 -1.48
N ARG A 63 5.06 -4.41 -1.70
CA ARG A 63 4.24 -3.67 -0.72
C ARG A 63 2.92 -4.39 -0.45
N ALA A 64 2.24 -4.83 -1.51
CA ALA A 64 0.98 -5.56 -1.40
C ALA A 64 1.16 -6.87 -0.62
N ALA A 65 2.25 -7.60 -0.86
CA ALA A 65 2.52 -8.86 -0.17
C ALA A 65 2.70 -8.68 1.35
N LEU A 66 3.39 -7.62 1.79
CA LEU A 66 3.53 -7.31 3.23
C LEU A 66 2.18 -6.94 3.88
N LEU A 67 1.36 -6.13 3.19
CA LEU A 67 0.02 -5.77 3.68
C LEU A 67 -0.92 -6.98 3.73
N LEU A 68 -0.84 -7.87 2.73
CA LEU A 68 -1.59 -9.13 2.72
C LEU A 68 -1.16 -10.04 3.87
N GLU A 69 0.13 -10.08 4.21
CA GLU A 69 0.61 -10.82 5.37
C GLU A 69 0.04 -10.25 6.68
N CYS A 70 -0.06 -8.93 6.83
CA CYS A 70 -0.77 -8.31 7.95
C CYS A 70 -2.25 -8.76 8.01
N CYS A 71 -2.96 -8.71 6.89
CA CYS A 71 -4.35 -9.16 6.81
C CYS A 71 -4.50 -10.64 7.14
N HIS A 72 -3.59 -11.48 6.64
CA HIS A 72 -3.55 -12.91 6.91
C HIS A 72 -3.34 -13.17 8.42
N PHE A 73 -2.39 -12.47 9.03
CA PHE A 73 -2.12 -12.55 10.46
C PHE A 73 -3.34 -12.19 11.30
N VAL A 74 -4.03 -11.08 10.97
CA VAL A 74 -5.28 -10.68 11.64
C VAL A 74 -6.38 -11.72 11.44
N SER A 75 -6.53 -12.27 10.22
CA SER A 75 -7.50 -13.32 9.92
C SER A 75 -7.28 -14.59 10.75
N ARG A 76 -6.02 -15.02 10.92
CA ARG A 76 -5.67 -16.14 11.81
C ARG A 76 -5.98 -15.83 13.27
N CYS A 77 -5.65 -14.63 13.75
CA CYS A 77 -5.99 -14.20 15.11
C CYS A 77 -7.51 -14.23 15.35
N ASN A 78 -8.30 -13.78 14.38
CA ASN A 78 -9.78 -13.82 14.44
C ASN A 78 -10.34 -15.24 14.50
N ARG A 79 -9.61 -16.24 13.98
CA ARG A 79 -9.94 -17.67 14.08
C ARG A 79 -9.42 -18.32 15.37
N GLY A 80 -8.89 -17.54 16.31
CA GLY A 80 -8.33 -18.02 17.56
C GLY A 80 -6.88 -18.53 17.46
N GLN A 81 -6.27 -18.49 16.28
CA GLN A 81 -4.87 -18.87 16.08
C GLN A 81 -3.94 -17.71 16.43
N TRP A 82 -3.91 -17.36 17.70
CA TRP A 82 -3.03 -16.30 18.21
C TRP A 82 -1.56 -16.75 18.23
N PRO A 83 -0.61 -15.83 18.06
CA PRO A 83 0.83 -16.13 18.20
C PRO A 83 1.18 -16.61 19.61
N GLU A 84 2.30 -17.32 19.72
CA GLU A 84 2.74 -17.96 20.96
C GLU A 84 2.91 -16.96 22.10
N TRP A 85 3.39 -15.75 21.84
CA TRP A 85 3.59 -14.73 22.89
C TRP A 85 2.27 -14.18 23.46
N ILE A 86 1.13 -14.33 22.77
CA ILE A 86 -0.20 -14.05 23.31
C ILE A 86 -0.70 -15.22 24.15
N ARG A 87 -0.52 -16.44 23.64
CA ARG A 87 -1.01 -17.67 24.29
C ARG A 87 -0.20 -18.05 25.53
N SER A 88 1.10 -17.81 25.52
CA SER A 88 2.00 -18.21 26.60
C SER A 88 2.05 -17.18 27.73
N SER A 89 1.53 -17.59 28.89
CA SER A 89 1.73 -16.92 30.18
C SER A 89 3.12 -17.22 30.80
N HIS A 90 4.11 -17.69 30.03
CA HIS A 90 5.29 -18.39 30.56
C HIS A 90 6.61 -17.61 30.52
N HIS A 91 6.57 -16.28 30.61
CA HIS A 91 7.78 -15.54 30.98
C HIS A 91 7.66 -15.07 32.43
N ARG A 92 8.43 -15.72 33.32
CA ARG A 92 8.71 -15.38 34.74
C ARG A 92 7.91 -16.08 35.84
N THR A 93 7.72 -17.38 35.74
CA THR A 93 7.72 -18.20 36.96
C THR A 93 8.64 -19.39 36.78
N LEU A 94 9.91 -19.19 37.16
CA LEU A 94 10.73 -20.23 37.79
C LEU A 94 10.09 -20.63 39.14
N SER A 95 8.80 -20.95 39.15
CA SER A 95 8.12 -21.47 40.33
C SER A 95 8.04 -22.97 40.12
N LEU A 96 9.05 -23.65 40.66
CA LEU A 96 8.99 -24.99 41.23
C LEU A 96 8.00 -25.94 40.54
N GLY A 97 8.54 -26.81 39.67
CA GLY A 97 7.80 -27.88 39.01
C GLY A 97 7.06 -28.73 40.03
N GLY A 98 5.72 -28.65 39.99
CA GLY A 98 4.82 -29.51 40.74
C GLY A 98 3.60 -29.86 39.88
N PRO A 99 2.86 -30.94 40.20
CA PRO A 99 1.82 -31.55 39.36
C PRO A 99 0.58 -30.65 39.09
N LEU A 100 0.62 -29.39 39.53
CA LEU A 100 -0.47 -28.43 39.48
C LEU A 100 -0.20 -27.25 38.51
N ALA A 101 0.99 -27.16 37.92
CA ALA A 101 1.35 -26.08 36.98
C ALA A 101 0.48 -26.04 35.71
N ASN A 102 -0.17 -27.16 35.36
CA ASN A 102 -1.07 -27.27 34.20
C ASN A 102 -2.53 -26.91 34.49
N ARG A 103 -2.90 -26.55 35.74
CA ARG A 103 -4.25 -26.04 36.02
C ARG A 103 -4.28 -24.56 35.67
N GLY A 104 -4.83 -24.24 34.50
CA GLY A 104 -4.97 -22.88 33.99
C GLY A 104 -5.38 -21.89 35.07
N THR A 105 -4.42 -21.10 35.54
CA THR A 105 -4.68 -20.11 36.58
C THR A 105 -5.52 -18.99 35.98
N PRO A 106 -6.58 -18.50 36.65
CA PRO A 106 -7.44 -17.42 36.14
C PRO A 106 -6.67 -16.16 35.72
N SER A 107 -5.49 -15.94 36.34
CA SER A 107 -4.58 -14.83 36.04
C SER A 107 -3.93 -14.94 34.65
N GLY A 108 -3.52 -16.13 34.22
CA GLY A 108 -2.94 -16.36 32.89
C GLY A 108 -3.94 -16.10 31.77
N THR A 109 -5.17 -16.60 31.92
CA THR A 109 -6.27 -16.38 30.97
C THR A 109 -6.66 -14.90 30.91
N ARG A 110 -6.72 -14.20 32.04
CA ARG A 110 -6.99 -12.75 32.08
C ARG A 110 -5.91 -11.95 31.35
N ARG A 111 -4.62 -12.28 31.55
CA ARG A 111 -3.49 -11.64 30.87
C ARG A 111 -3.53 -11.88 29.35
N MET A 112 -3.82 -13.10 28.92
CA MET A 112 -4.01 -13.44 27.50
C MET A 112 -5.12 -12.60 26.88
N HIS A 113 -6.31 -12.54 27.49
CA HIS A 113 -7.41 -11.71 26.99
C HIS A 113 -7.07 -10.22 26.96
N SER A 114 -6.27 -9.73 27.92
CA SER A 114 -5.79 -8.35 27.90
C SER A 114 -4.90 -8.09 26.66
N LEU A 115 -3.93 -8.97 26.41
CA LEU A 115 -3.05 -8.88 25.23
C LEU A 115 -3.82 -8.98 23.91
N GLN A 116 -4.81 -9.87 23.82
CA GLN A 116 -5.70 -9.99 22.65
C GLN A 116 -6.46 -8.68 22.38
N ARG A 117 -7.03 -8.06 23.43
CA ARG A 117 -7.72 -6.76 23.30
C ARG A 117 -6.77 -5.65 22.84
N THR A 118 -5.57 -5.60 23.41
CA THR A 118 -4.55 -4.63 22.99
C THR A 118 -4.16 -4.84 21.53
N ALA A 119 -3.88 -6.08 21.11
CA ALA A 119 -3.59 -6.41 19.72
C ALA A 119 -4.74 -6.01 18.77
N GLY A 120 -5.98 -6.28 19.16
CA GLY A 120 -7.17 -5.85 18.40
C GLY A 120 -7.25 -4.34 18.19
N ARG A 121 -6.88 -3.53 19.20
CA ARG A 121 -6.79 -2.06 19.04
C ARG A 121 -5.73 -1.67 18.01
N TYR A 122 -4.58 -2.35 18.00
CA TYR A 122 -3.55 -2.10 16.97
C TYR A 122 -4.03 -2.49 15.58
N PHE A 123 -4.71 -3.63 15.41
CA PHE A 123 -5.26 -4.03 14.13
C PHE A 123 -6.27 -3.00 13.58
N TYR A 124 -7.10 -2.46 14.45
CA TYR A 124 -8.01 -1.36 14.09
C TYR A 124 -7.25 -0.11 13.65
N GLN A 125 -6.21 0.28 14.39
CA GLN A 125 -5.38 1.43 14.02
C GLN A 125 -4.63 1.23 12.70
N TRP A 126 -4.15 0.01 12.42
CA TRP A 126 -3.58 -0.32 11.11
C TRP A 126 -4.60 -0.07 9.99
N ALA A 127 -5.84 -0.54 10.16
CA ALA A 127 -6.89 -0.36 9.16
C ALA A 127 -7.24 1.12 8.94
N ILE A 128 -7.35 1.93 10.01
CA ILE A 128 -7.58 3.37 9.89
C ILE A 128 -6.47 4.03 9.08
N GLN A 129 -5.21 3.77 9.45
CA GLN A 129 -4.06 4.40 8.79
C GLN A 129 -3.98 4.01 7.32
N ILE A 130 -4.16 2.72 6.99
CA ILE A 130 -4.22 2.25 5.61
C ILE A 130 -5.35 2.96 4.85
N GLY A 131 -6.56 3.00 5.43
CA GLY A 131 -7.72 3.64 4.83
C GLY A 131 -7.48 5.11 4.51
N ASP A 132 -6.97 5.87 5.48
CA ASP A 132 -6.66 7.29 5.31
C ASP A 132 -5.61 7.54 4.21
N GLN A 133 -4.56 6.71 4.14
CA GLN A 133 -3.58 6.81 3.05
C GLN A 133 -4.20 6.47 1.69
N LEU A 134 -5.03 5.44 1.60
CA LEU A 134 -5.68 5.05 0.35
C LEU A 134 -6.62 6.13 -0.15
N SER A 135 -7.44 6.71 0.73
CA SER A 135 -8.31 7.85 0.38
C SER A 135 -7.50 9.02 -0.19
N ARG A 136 -6.41 9.41 0.47
CA ARG A 136 -5.52 10.47 -0.04
C ARG A 136 -4.92 10.15 -1.41
N LEU A 137 -4.52 8.90 -1.64
CA LEU A 137 -3.98 8.49 -2.94
C LEU A 137 -5.04 8.56 -4.06
N ILE A 138 -6.29 8.23 -3.75
CA ILE A 138 -7.41 8.34 -4.69
C ILE A 138 -7.68 9.83 -4.99
N ASP A 139 -7.77 10.68 -3.98
CA ASP A 139 -8.02 12.12 -4.15
C ASP A 139 -6.93 12.82 -4.98
N ILE A 140 -5.66 12.47 -4.75
CA ILE A 140 -4.53 13.00 -5.52
C ILE A 140 -4.64 12.56 -6.99
N LYS A 141 -5.06 11.31 -7.24
CA LYS A 141 -5.23 10.79 -8.60
C LYS A 141 -6.33 11.55 -9.33
N GLU A 142 -7.51 11.68 -8.73
CA GLU A 142 -8.63 12.43 -9.33
C GLU A 142 -8.28 13.90 -9.57
N SER A 143 -7.56 14.53 -8.64
CA SER A 143 -7.14 15.93 -8.77
C SER A 143 -6.17 16.11 -9.94
N LYS A 144 -5.24 15.18 -10.14
CA LYS A 144 -4.32 15.20 -11.28
C LYS A 144 -5.05 14.99 -12.60
N GLU A 145 -5.97 14.05 -12.67
CA GLU A 145 -6.79 13.81 -13.87
C GLU A 145 -7.60 15.06 -14.24
N LYS A 146 -8.24 15.71 -13.27
CA LYS A 146 -8.94 16.99 -13.47
C LYS A 146 -8.01 18.11 -13.93
N ALA A 147 -6.78 18.18 -13.40
CA ALA A 147 -5.81 19.20 -13.80
C ALA A 147 -5.31 18.99 -15.24
N VAL A 148 -5.13 17.73 -15.65
CA VAL A 148 -4.76 17.39 -17.04
C VAL A 148 -5.88 17.76 -17.99
N LEU A 149 -7.13 17.36 -17.69
CA LEU A 149 -8.29 17.70 -18.53
C LEU A 149 -8.46 19.22 -18.68
N LYS A 150 -8.34 19.99 -17.60
CA LYS A 150 -8.39 21.46 -17.66
C LYS A 150 -7.27 22.08 -18.50
N MET A 151 -6.10 21.47 -18.50
CA MET A 151 -4.98 21.92 -19.31
C MET A 151 -5.18 21.57 -20.80
N GLU A 152 -5.77 20.41 -21.09
CA GLU A 152 -6.18 20.02 -22.45
C GLU A 152 -7.26 20.95 -22.98
N ASP A 153 -8.34 21.19 -22.23
CA ASP A 153 -9.40 22.14 -22.61
C ASP A 153 -8.83 23.54 -22.89
N SER A 154 -7.99 24.06 -21.99
CA SER A 154 -7.35 25.37 -22.18
C SER A 154 -6.41 25.43 -23.39
N MET A 155 -5.86 24.29 -23.81
CA MET A 155 -4.98 24.20 -24.96
C MET A 155 -5.80 24.11 -26.26
N GLU A 156 -6.92 23.38 -26.26
CA GLU A 156 -7.89 23.35 -27.36
C GLU A 156 -8.46 24.74 -27.64
N ASP A 157 -8.91 25.45 -26.60
CA ASP A 157 -9.43 26.83 -26.73
C ASP A 157 -8.40 27.78 -27.37
N PHE A 158 -7.11 27.63 -27.02
CA PHE A 158 -6.04 28.44 -27.60
C PHE A 158 -5.80 28.15 -29.09
N PHE A 159 -5.94 26.89 -29.52
CA PHE A 159 -5.75 26.51 -30.92
C PHE A 159 -6.94 26.94 -31.79
N ASP A 160 -8.17 26.85 -31.29
CA ASP A 160 -9.38 27.29 -32.00
C ASP A 160 -9.38 28.82 -32.25
N ASP A 161 -8.91 29.61 -31.28
CA ASP A 161 -8.77 31.07 -31.44
C ASP A 161 -7.66 31.46 -32.44
N GLY A 162 -6.69 30.58 -32.69
CA GLY A 162 -5.59 30.78 -33.64
C GLY A 162 -5.96 30.51 -35.11
N GLU A 163 -7.08 29.83 -35.37
CA GLU A 163 -7.48 29.39 -36.72
C GLU A 163 -8.49 30.32 -37.41
N GLN A 164 -8.91 31.40 -36.76
CA GLN A 164 -9.69 32.49 -37.38
C GLN A 164 -8.83 33.35 -38.31
N ILE A 165 -8.45 32.81 -39.47
CA ILE A 165 -7.98 33.61 -40.61
C ILE A 165 -9.21 34.39 -41.13
N PRO A 166 -9.24 35.74 -41.10
CA PRO A 166 -10.35 36.48 -41.66
C PRO A 166 -10.47 36.13 -43.15
N PRO A 167 -11.69 35.93 -43.69
CA PRO A 167 -11.86 35.59 -45.09
C PRO A 167 -11.18 36.66 -45.95
N PRO A 168 -10.48 36.29 -47.04
CA PRO A 168 -9.83 37.26 -47.89
C PRO A 168 -10.87 38.26 -48.38
N LEU A 169 -10.63 39.55 -48.12
CA LEU A 169 -11.41 40.65 -48.66
C LEU A 169 -11.34 40.56 -50.19
N VAL A 170 -12.33 39.90 -50.78
CA VAL A 170 -12.56 39.93 -52.23
C VAL A 170 -12.88 41.37 -52.59
N HIS A 171 -11.88 42.07 -53.12
CA HIS A 171 -12.03 43.37 -53.74
C HIS A 171 -13.19 43.31 -54.74
N SER A 172 -14.25 44.05 -54.42
CA SER A 172 -15.35 44.36 -55.34
C SER A 172 -14.79 45.20 -56.48
N VAL A 173 -14.37 44.52 -57.55
CA VAL A 173 -14.12 45.13 -58.84
C VAL A 173 -15.38 44.95 -59.68
N ALA A 174 -15.77 46.04 -60.36
CA ALA A 174 -16.77 46.14 -61.40
C ALA A 174 -18.21 46.48 -60.97
N LYS A 175 -18.50 47.79 -60.96
CA LYS A 175 -19.46 48.34 -61.94
C LYS A 175 -19.22 49.83 -62.20
N LEU A 176 -18.39 50.10 -63.21
CA LEU A 176 -18.34 51.36 -63.93
C LEU A 176 -18.44 51.03 -65.44
N ARG A 177 -19.67 50.93 -65.92
CA ARG A 177 -20.21 51.36 -67.22
C ARG A 177 -21.52 50.64 -67.51
#